data_AF-A0A6S6SVL8-F1
#
_entry.id   AF-A0A6S6SVL8-F1
#
_cell.length_a   1.000
_cell.length_b   1.000
_cell.length_c   1.000
_cell.angle_alpha   90.00
_cell.angle_beta   90.00
_cell.angle_gamma   90.00
#
_symmetry.space_group_name_H-M   'P 1'
#
loop_
_entity.id
_entity.type
_entity.pdbx_description
1 polymer ?
#
loop_
_entity_poly.entity_id
_entity_poly.type
_entity_poly.pdbx_seq_one_letter_code
_entity_poly.pdbx_strand_id
1 'polypeptide(L)' 'MALMTKEKYESFSVEDRDMVENLDVDGVEVLDVKIKNPDNPVRLMEAKLLIFKV' A
#
# COMPACT_ATOMS: atom_id res chain seq x y z
N MET A 1 5.89 -2.90 9.01
CA MET A 1 4.98 -3.08 7.85
C MET A 1 3.70 -2.29 8.08
N ALA A 2 3.06 -1.80 7.02
CA ALA A 2 1.78 -1.11 7.07
C ALA A 2 0.89 -1.56 5.88
N LEU A 3 -0.41 -1.73 6.13
CA LEU A 3 -1.39 -2.12 5.11
C LEU A 3 -2.52 -1.11 5.11
N MET A 4 -2.91 -0.65 3.93
CA MET A 4 -4.05 0.27 3.78
C MET A 4 -4.78 0.03 2.47
N THR A 5 -6.05 0.43 2.41
CA THR A 5 -6.82 0.39 1.17
C THR A 5 -6.17 1.29 0.12
N LYS A 6 -6.28 0.91 -1.15
CA LYS A 6 -5.75 1.71 -2.25
C LYS A 6 -6.39 3.11 -2.29
N GLU A 7 -7.70 3.19 -2.05
CA GLU A 7 -8.42 4.45 -1.92
C GLU A 7 -7.81 5.36 -0.84
N LYS A 8 -7.49 4.81 0.35
CA LYS A 8 -6.85 5.59 1.41
C LYS A 8 -5.44 6.04 1.01
N TYR A 9 -4.68 5.18 0.33
CA TYR A 9 -3.37 5.55 -0.17
C TYR A 9 -3.45 6.67 -1.21
N GLU A 10 -4.38 6.56 -2.17
CA GLU A 10 -4.60 7.58 -3.23
C GLU A 10 -5.15 8.90 -2.69
N SER A 11 -5.68 8.92 -1.46
CA SER A 11 -6.08 10.16 -0.77
C SER A 11 -4.89 11.04 -0.35
N PHE A 12 -3.67 10.49 -0.32
CA PHE A 12 -2.45 11.27 -0.09
C PHE A 12 -2.02 12.02 -1.35
N SER A 13 -1.26 13.10 -1.16
CA SER A 13 -0.77 13.93 -2.27
C SER A 13 0.07 13.08 -3.24
N VAL A 14 0.10 13.49 -4.51
CA VAL A 14 0.93 12.80 -5.51
C VAL A 14 2.42 12.88 -5.11
N GLU A 15 2.84 14.02 -4.55
CA GLU A 15 4.21 14.25 -4.06
C GLU A 15 4.59 13.23 -2.97
N ASP A 16 3.76 13.07 -1.93
CA ASP A 16 4.04 12.13 -0.84
C ASP A 16 4.10 10.68 -1.34
N ARG A 17 3.21 10.32 -2.27
CA ARG A 17 3.19 8.97 -2.85
C ARG A 17 4.44 8.70 -3.69
N ASP A 18 4.81 9.64 -4.55
CA ASP A 18 5.99 9.54 -5.41
C ASP A 18 7.28 9.42 -4.58
N MET A 19 7.40 10.19 -3.49
CA MET A 19 8.53 10.10 -2.57
C MET A 19 8.67 8.71 -1.94
N VAL A 20 7.55 8.06 -1.60
CA VAL A 20 7.55 6.74 -0.96
C VAL A 20 7.73 5.61 -1.98
N GLU A 21 7.14 5.72 -3.17
CA GLU A 21 7.29 4.73 -4.24
C GLU A 21 8.68 4.74 -4.88
N ASN A 22 9.35 5.90 -4.93
CA ASN A 22 10.71 6.06 -5.44
C ASN A 22 11.78 6.05 -4.32
N LEU A 23 11.44 5.61 -3.11
CA LEU A 23 12.40 5.55 -2.01
C LEU A 23 13.41 4.42 -2.26
N ASP A 24 14.60 4.79 -2.76
CA ASP A 24 15.71 3.86 -3.01
C ASP A 24 16.49 3.59 -1.70
N VAL A 25 15.84 2.87 -0.79
CA VAL A 25 16.44 2.44 0.48
C VAL A 25 16.29 0.92 0.60
N ASP A 26 17.41 0.24 0.83
CA ASP A 26 17.41 -1.22 1.03
C ASP A 26 16.48 -1.60 2.19
N GLY A 27 15.59 -2.57 1.94
CA GLY A 27 14.63 -3.04 2.92
C GLY A 27 13.29 -2.29 2.94
N VAL A 28 13.07 -1.28 2.09
CA VAL A 28 11.75 -0.66 1.90
C VAL A 28 11.12 -1.12 0.59
N GLU A 29 9.89 -1.63 0.67
CA GLU A 29 9.14 -2.08 -0.52
C GLU A 29 7.68 -1.61 -0.43
N VAL A 30 7.16 -1.06 -1.52
CA VAL A 30 5.74 -0.72 -1.67
C VAL A 30 5.13 -1.65 -2.70
N LEU A 31 4.14 -2.44 -2.28
CA LEU A 31 3.52 -3.47 -3.10
C LEU A 31 2.02 -3.22 -3.28
N ASP A 32 1.54 -3.37 -4.51
CA ASP A 32 0.12 -3.50 -4.79
C ASP A 32 -0.36 -4.91 -4.46
N VAL A 33 -1.31 -5.00 -3.53
CA VAL A 33 -1.85 -6.28 -3.03
C VAL A 33 -3.37 -6.28 -3.06
N LYS A 34 -3.94 -7.48 -3.00
CA LYS A 34 -5.38 -7.70 -2.88
C LYS A 34 -5.68 -8.35 -1.54
N ILE A 35 -6.59 -7.75 -0.77
CA ILE A 35 -6.97 -8.25 0.56
C ILE A 35 -8.44 -8.65 0.58
N LYS A 36 -8.83 -9.51 1.54
CA LYS A 36 -10.23 -9.89 1.70
C LYS A 36 -11.06 -8.66 2.04
N ASN A 37 -12.16 -8.46 1.33
CA ASN A 37 -13.11 -7.43 1.67
C ASN A 37 -13.90 -7.88 2.93
N PRO A 38 -13.92 -7.08 4.01
CA PRO A 38 -14.65 -7.41 5.23
C PRO A 38 -16.17 -7.50 5.03
N ASP A 39 -16.75 -6.73 4.11
CA ASP A 39 -18.18 -6.75 3.77
C ASP A 39 -18.55 -7.98 2.93
N ASN A 40 -17.62 -8.47 2.10
CA ASN A 40 -17.84 -9.67 1.30
C ASN A 40 -16.51 -10.41 1.01
N PRO A 41 -16.17 -11.46 1.76
CA PRO A 41 -14.89 -12.16 1.64
C PRO A 41 -14.62 -12.83 0.28
N VAL A 42 -15.65 -13.03 -0.54
CA VAL A 42 -15.52 -13.56 -1.92
C VAL A 42 -14.90 -12.51 -2.85
N ARG A 43 -15.09 -11.22 -2.53
CA ARG A 43 -14.52 -10.10 -3.27
C ARG A 43 -13.20 -9.71 -2.62
N LEU A 44 -12.18 -9.54 -3.45
CA LEU A 44 -10.93 -8.93 -3.03
C LEU A 44 -10.99 -7.43 -3.27
N MET A 45 -10.38 -6.66 -2.37
CA MET A 45 -10.21 -5.21 -2.50
C MET A 45 -8.74 -4.86 -2.74
N GLU A 46 -8.50 -3.80 -3.51
CA GLU A 46 -7.14 -3.30 -3.76
C GLU A 46 -6.58 -2.59 -2.53
N ALA A 47 -5.30 -2.84 -2.26
CA ALA A 47 -4.59 -2.30 -1.11
C ALA A 47 -3.11 -2.07 -1.44
N LYS A 48 -2.48 -1.20 -0.67
CA LYS A 48 -1.04 -0.96 -0.69
C LYS A 48 -0.42 -1.55 0.58
N LEU A 49 0.63 -2.35 0.39
CA LEU A 49 1.42 -2.96 1.46
C LEU A 49 2.81 -2.31 1.46
N LEU A 50 3.14 -1.64 2.55
CA LEU A 50 4.47 -1.07 2.79
C LEU A 50 5.25 -2.00 3.72
N ILE A 51 6.37 -2.50 3.24
CA ILE A 51 7.30 -3.35 3.98
C ILE A 51 8.51 -2.51 4.34
N PHE A 52 8.94 -2.60 5.59
CA PHE A 52 10.16 -1.98 6.10
C PHE A 52 10.89 -3.09 6.86
N LYS A 53 12.07 -3.48 6.37
CA LYS A 53 12.98 -4.42 7.01
C LYS A 53 14.01 -3.59 7.78
N VAL A 54 14.22 -3.96 9.05
CA VAL A 54 15.19 -3.35 9.96
C VAL A 54 16.28 -4.37 10.24
#